data_AF-A0AA43A731-F1
#
_entry.id   AF-A0AA43A731-F1
#
_cell.length_a   1.000
_cell.length_b   1.000
_cell.length_c   1.000
_cell.angle_alpha   90.00
_cell.angle_beta   90.00
_cell.angle_gamma   90.00
#
_symmetry.space_group_name_H-M   'P 1'
#
loop_
_entity.id
_entity.type
_entity.pdbx_description
1 polymer ?
#
loop_
_entity_poly.entity_id
_entity_poly.type
_entity_poly.pdbx_seq_one_letter_code
_entity_poly.pdbx_strand_id
1 'polypeptide(L)'
;LLVKGILRAEDAKLAADCGADGVIVSNHGGRAVDSTRAPIEILPEVVEAIGSRATVIVDSGFRRGADVVKALALGANAVMIGRATLYGTAVAGEAGAARAIEIYRDEIDRLLALIGCPDISALDAGYLVR
;
A
#
# COMPACT_ATOMS: atom_id res chain seq x y z
N LEU A 1 -9.13 -15.62 0.36
CA LEU A 1 -9.10 -14.99 1.69
C LEU A 1 -7.88 -14.07 1.82
N LEU A 2 -8.08 -12.83 2.28
CA LEU A 2 -7.01 -11.90 2.63
C LEU A 2 -6.99 -11.64 4.14
N VAL A 3 -5.81 -11.61 4.77
CA VAL A 3 -5.65 -11.29 6.19
C VAL A 3 -5.19 -9.84 6.37
N LYS A 4 -6.02 -8.99 6.97
CA LYS A 4 -5.73 -7.56 7.18
C LYS A 4 -5.31 -7.27 8.61
N GLY A 5 -4.29 -6.43 8.76
CA GLY A 5 -3.79 -6.01 10.07
C GLY A 5 -2.43 -6.60 10.42
N ILE A 6 -1.73 -7.17 9.44
CA ILE A 6 -0.38 -7.69 9.63
C ILE A 6 0.56 -6.52 9.94
N LEU A 7 1.31 -6.66 11.04
CA LEU A 7 2.32 -5.68 11.48
C LEU A 7 3.64 -6.35 11.87
N ARG A 8 3.80 -7.63 11.53
CA ARG A 8 5.01 -8.44 11.75
C ARG A 8 5.20 -9.42 10.61
N ALA A 9 6.44 -9.65 10.21
CA ALA A 9 6.80 -10.57 9.15
C ALA A 9 6.40 -12.02 9.46
N GLU A 10 6.52 -12.44 10.74
CA GLU A 10 6.18 -13.79 11.18
C GLU A 10 4.69 -14.08 11.04
N ASP A 11 3.83 -13.11 11.37
CA ASP A 11 2.38 -13.25 11.22
C ASP A 11 1.99 -13.32 9.73
N ALA A 12 2.70 -12.61 8.87
CA ALA A 12 2.52 -12.65 7.43
C ALA A 12 2.86 -14.03 6.86
N LYS A 13 3.99 -14.61 7.31
CA LYS A 13 4.39 -15.97 6.95
C LYS A 13 3.37 -17.00 7.43
N LEU A 14 2.92 -16.89 8.68
CA LEU A 14 1.90 -17.79 9.24
C LEU A 14 0.59 -17.71 8.45
N ALA A 15 0.14 -16.51 8.06
CA ALA A 15 -1.04 -16.35 7.24
C ALA A 15 -0.92 -17.08 5.90
N ALA A 16 0.23 -16.94 5.22
CA ALA A 16 0.51 -17.66 3.98
C ALA A 16 0.58 -19.19 4.19
N ASP A 17 1.22 -19.65 5.27
CA ASP A 17 1.32 -21.08 5.62
C ASP A 17 -0.06 -21.70 5.91
N CYS A 18 -1.00 -20.90 6.43
CA CYS A 18 -2.41 -21.26 6.61
C CYS A 18 -3.25 -21.17 5.32
N GLY A 19 -2.66 -20.84 4.17
CA GLY A 19 -3.33 -20.78 2.88
C GLY A 19 -4.07 -19.48 2.58
N ALA A 20 -3.69 -18.35 3.19
CA ALA A 20 -4.21 -17.04 2.78
C ALA A 20 -3.69 -16.68 1.38
N ASP A 21 -4.57 -16.12 0.52
CA ASP A 21 -4.21 -15.65 -0.83
C ASP A 21 -3.38 -14.35 -0.80
N GLY A 22 -3.39 -13.66 0.34
CA GLY A 22 -2.68 -12.42 0.55
C GLY A 22 -2.85 -11.83 1.93
N VAL A 23 -2.02 -10.83 2.21
CA VAL A 23 -2.02 -10.08 3.45
C VAL A 23 -2.11 -8.59 3.18
N ILE A 24 -2.65 -7.85 4.15
CA ILE A 24 -2.67 -6.39 4.13
C ILE A 24 -1.89 -5.88 5.34
N VAL A 25 -0.73 -5.28 5.08
CA VAL A 25 0.10 -4.59 6.08
C VAL A 25 -0.61 -3.30 6.47
N SER A 26 -1.05 -3.21 7.72
CA SER A 26 -2.05 -2.22 8.13
C SER A 26 -2.07 -2.05 9.64
N ASN A 27 -1.98 -0.81 10.13
CA ASN A 27 -2.28 -0.49 11.54
C ASN A 27 -3.70 0.09 11.70
N HIS A 28 -4.57 -0.16 10.72
CA HIS A 28 -5.95 0.33 10.69
C HIS A 28 -6.03 1.87 10.66
N GLY A 29 -5.04 2.51 10.03
CA GLY A 29 -4.94 3.96 9.96
C GLY A 29 -4.69 4.62 11.31
N GLY A 30 -4.02 3.92 12.24
CA GLY A 30 -3.72 4.36 13.60
C GLY A 30 -4.92 4.36 14.54
N ARG A 31 -5.90 3.48 14.33
CA ARG A 31 -7.19 3.49 15.06
C ARG A 31 -7.41 2.29 15.97
N ALA A 32 -6.59 1.25 15.86
CA ALA A 32 -6.76 0.01 16.61
C ALA A 32 -5.82 -0.02 17.84
N VAL A 33 -4.53 -0.27 17.61
CA VAL A 33 -3.50 -0.21 18.64
C VAL A 33 -2.63 1.01 18.38
N ASP A 34 -2.62 1.93 19.33
CA ASP A 34 -1.83 3.16 19.25
C ASP A 34 -0.32 2.87 19.42
N SER A 35 0.52 3.79 18.95
CA SER A 35 1.99 3.70 19.01
C SER A 35 2.59 2.44 18.36
N THR A 36 1.90 1.89 17.36
CA THR A 36 2.45 0.86 16.47
C THR A 36 3.36 1.49 15.41
N ARG A 37 4.30 0.71 14.85
CA ARG A 37 5.13 1.13 13.70
C ARG A 37 4.26 1.53 12.51
N ALA A 38 4.78 2.41 11.67
CA ALA A 38 4.08 2.78 10.45
C ALA A 38 4.09 1.60 9.47
N PRO A 39 2.97 1.23 8.83
CA PRO A 39 2.92 0.07 7.92
C PRO A 39 3.93 0.10 6.78
N ILE A 40 4.30 1.30 6.28
CA ILE A 40 5.33 1.44 5.25
C ILE A 40 6.73 1.01 5.73
N GLU A 41 7.02 1.13 7.03
CA GLU A 41 8.30 0.71 7.62
C GLU A 41 8.36 -0.81 7.83
N ILE A 42 7.20 -1.46 7.92
CA ILE A 42 7.05 -2.91 8.12
C ILE A 42 6.93 -3.64 6.76
N LEU A 43 6.52 -2.92 5.72
CA LEU A 43 6.28 -3.50 4.41
C LEU A 43 7.48 -4.34 3.88
N PRO A 44 8.75 -3.88 3.95
CA PRO A 44 9.86 -4.63 3.36
C PRO A 44 10.09 -6.01 4.01
N GLU A 45 10.04 -6.08 5.35
CA GLU A 45 10.19 -7.33 6.10
C GLU A 45 9.04 -8.32 5.82
N VAL A 46 7.82 -7.82 5.58
CA VAL A 46 6.67 -8.64 5.19
C VAL A 46 6.81 -9.18 3.76
N VAL A 47 7.21 -8.34 2.82
CA VAL A 47 7.45 -8.74 1.42
C VAL A 47 8.51 -9.83 1.36
N GLU A 48 9.63 -9.66 2.08
CA GLU A 48 10.70 -10.65 2.15
C GLU A 48 10.20 -11.99 2.73
N ALA A 49 9.46 -11.97 3.84
CA ALA A 49 8.99 -13.18 4.50
C ALA A 49 7.95 -13.97 3.68
N ILE A 50 7.12 -13.28 2.90
CA ILE A 50 6.11 -13.93 2.04
C ILE A 50 6.72 -14.41 0.73
N GLY A 51 7.61 -13.62 0.12
CA GLY A 51 8.12 -13.87 -1.22
C GLY A 51 6.98 -13.89 -2.25
N SER A 52 6.97 -14.87 -3.15
CA SER A 52 5.94 -15.02 -4.20
C SER A 52 4.70 -15.80 -3.78
N ARG A 53 4.58 -16.19 -2.50
CA ARG A 53 3.55 -17.13 -2.04
C ARG A 53 2.16 -16.52 -1.89
N ALA A 54 2.06 -15.22 -1.68
CA ALA A 54 0.81 -14.53 -1.43
C ALA A 54 0.89 -13.06 -1.86
N THR A 55 -0.25 -12.44 -2.14
CA THR A 55 -0.31 -11.01 -2.49
C THR A 55 -0.06 -10.14 -1.26
N VAL A 56 0.82 -9.15 -1.36
CA VAL A 56 1.08 -8.17 -0.31
C VAL A 56 0.45 -6.83 -0.67
N ILE A 57 -0.48 -6.38 0.16
CA ILE A 57 -1.15 -5.08 0.04
C ILE A 57 -0.75 -4.23 1.25
N VAL A 58 -0.72 -2.91 1.13
CA VAL A 58 -0.44 -2.00 2.26
C VAL A 58 -1.46 -0.86 2.33
N ASP A 59 -1.78 -0.40 3.54
CA ASP A 59 -2.61 0.77 3.78
C ASP A 59 -2.03 1.69 4.87
N SER A 60 -2.80 2.68 5.31
CA SER A 60 -2.48 3.59 6.44
C SER A 60 -1.45 4.68 6.13
N GLY A 61 -1.96 5.84 5.72
CA GLY A 61 -1.17 7.08 5.65
C GLY A 61 -0.84 7.58 4.24
N PHE A 62 -1.13 6.81 3.19
CA PHE A 62 -0.93 7.20 1.79
C PHE A 62 -1.81 8.39 1.41
N ARG A 63 -1.20 9.51 1.04
CA ARG A 63 -1.91 10.76 0.68
C ARG A 63 -1.54 11.32 -0.67
N ARG A 64 -0.40 10.91 -1.23
CA ARG A 64 0.10 11.35 -2.54
C ARG A 64 0.40 10.15 -3.43
N GLY A 65 0.43 10.36 -4.75
CA GLY A 65 0.88 9.36 -5.71
C GLY A 65 2.31 8.88 -5.43
N ALA A 66 3.18 9.78 -4.93
CA ALA A 66 4.54 9.42 -4.51
C ALA A 66 4.59 8.42 -3.34
N ASP A 67 3.62 8.45 -2.43
CA ASP A 67 3.55 7.47 -1.35
C ASP A 67 3.22 6.09 -1.92
N VAL A 68 2.29 6.04 -2.88
CA VAL A 68 1.90 4.80 -3.56
C VAL A 68 3.09 4.22 -4.33
N VAL A 69 3.77 5.04 -5.14
CA VAL A 69 4.96 4.61 -5.89
C VAL A 69 6.05 4.07 -4.97
N LYS A 70 6.28 4.70 -3.81
CA LYS A 70 7.24 4.18 -2.81
C LYS A 70 6.85 2.81 -2.29
N ALA A 71 5.58 2.58 -1.95
CA ALA A 71 5.14 1.26 -1.49
C ALA A 71 5.28 0.18 -2.57
N LEU A 72 4.95 0.51 -3.83
CA LEU A 72 5.13 -0.42 -4.94
C LEU A 72 6.61 -0.74 -5.16
N ALA A 73 7.48 0.27 -5.12
CA ALA A 73 8.94 0.10 -5.20
C ALA A 73 9.52 -0.72 -4.02
N LEU A 74 8.87 -0.67 -2.84
CA LEU A 74 9.20 -1.52 -1.68
C LEU A 74 8.61 -2.94 -1.78
N GLY A 75 7.93 -3.28 -2.88
CA GLY A 75 7.45 -4.63 -3.18
C GLY A 75 6.00 -4.91 -2.80
N ALA A 76 5.20 -3.91 -2.44
CA ALA A 76 3.75 -4.11 -2.36
C ALA A 76 3.17 -4.38 -3.76
N ASN A 77 2.21 -5.28 -3.86
CA ASN A 77 1.43 -5.50 -5.08
C ASN A 77 0.34 -4.43 -5.28
N ALA A 78 -0.17 -3.86 -4.19
CA ALA A 78 -1.18 -2.81 -4.24
C ALA A 78 -1.20 -1.95 -2.97
N VAL A 79 -1.81 -0.77 -3.08
CA VAL A 79 -2.03 0.16 -1.96
C VAL A 79 -3.52 0.41 -1.79
N MET A 80 -4.04 0.27 -0.57
CA MET A 80 -5.43 0.57 -0.24
C MET A 80 -5.60 1.99 0.31
N ILE A 81 -6.61 2.70 -0.17
CA ILE A 81 -6.94 4.06 0.24
C ILE A 81 -8.22 4.07 1.06
N GLY A 82 -8.13 4.54 2.32
CA GLY A 82 -9.27 4.68 3.23
C GLY A 82 -9.82 6.12 3.24
N ARG A 83 -9.32 6.95 4.16
CA ARG A 83 -9.89 8.27 4.47
C ARG A 83 -10.09 9.22 3.27
N ALA A 84 -9.19 9.21 2.28
CA ALA A 84 -9.30 10.14 1.16
C ALA A 84 -10.58 9.93 0.33
N THR A 85 -10.99 8.67 0.09
CA THR A 85 -12.23 8.39 -0.63
C THR A 85 -13.46 8.79 0.20
N LEU A 86 -13.43 8.55 1.51
CA LEU A 86 -14.50 8.98 2.43
C LEU A 86 -14.68 10.51 2.46
N TYR A 87 -13.58 11.27 2.44
CA TYR A 87 -13.63 12.73 2.36
C TYR A 87 -14.20 13.18 1.02
N GLY A 88 -13.83 12.52 -0.08
CA GLY A 88 -14.47 12.72 -1.37
C GLY A 88 -15.98 12.47 -1.31
N THR A 89 -16.41 11.34 -0.72
CA THR A 89 -17.83 11.02 -0.52
C THR A 89 -18.58 12.10 0.23
N ALA A 90 -17.98 12.65 1.30
CA ALA A 90 -18.61 13.70 2.08
C ALA A 90 -18.85 15.00 1.30
N VAL A 91 -18.02 15.29 0.28
CA VAL A 91 -18.12 16.51 -0.53
C VAL A 91 -19.11 16.34 -1.69
N ALA A 92 -19.06 15.22 -2.41
CA ALA A 92 -19.80 15.05 -3.65
C ALA A 92 -20.28 13.60 -3.92
N GLY A 93 -20.49 12.82 -2.86
CA GLY A 93 -20.94 11.43 -2.97
C GLY A 93 -19.99 10.57 -3.82
N GLU A 94 -20.55 9.73 -4.68
CA GLU A 94 -19.78 8.86 -5.57
C GLU A 94 -18.76 9.63 -6.42
N ALA A 95 -19.16 10.76 -7.01
CA ALA A 95 -18.28 11.57 -7.84
C ALA A 95 -17.07 12.10 -7.06
N GLY A 96 -17.25 12.46 -5.79
CA GLY A 96 -16.15 12.88 -4.94
C GLY A 96 -15.21 11.74 -4.56
N ALA A 97 -15.74 10.54 -4.29
CA ALA A 97 -14.93 9.35 -4.05
C ALA A 97 -14.10 8.96 -5.29
N ALA A 98 -14.72 8.98 -6.47
CA ALA A 98 -14.06 8.75 -7.75
C ALA A 98 -12.96 9.80 -7.99
N ARG A 99 -13.26 11.07 -7.76
CA ARG A 99 -12.28 12.16 -7.90
C ARG A 99 -11.06 11.97 -6.99
N ALA A 100 -11.26 11.48 -5.76
CA ALA A 100 -10.15 11.19 -4.87
C ALA A 100 -9.20 10.12 -5.45
N ILE A 101 -9.74 9.08 -6.11
CA ILE A 101 -8.95 8.03 -6.76
C ILE A 101 -8.25 8.56 -8.02
N GLU A 102 -8.95 9.38 -8.83
CA GLU A 102 -8.37 10.02 -10.02
C GLU A 102 -7.14 10.86 -9.67
N ILE A 103 -7.17 11.61 -8.57
CA ILE A 103 -6.02 12.40 -8.11
C ILE A 103 -4.80 11.51 -7.86
N TYR A 104 -4.96 10.33 -7.26
CA TYR A 104 -3.83 9.40 -7.09
C TYR A 104 -3.31 8.90 -8.43
N ARG A 105 -4.21 8.52 -9.36
CA ARG A 105 -3.81 8.06 -10.70
C ARG A 105 -2.99 9.11 -11.42
N ASP A 106 -3.51 10.35 -11.48
CA ASP A 106 -2.83 11.50 -12.07
C ASP A 106 -1.45 11.75 -11.46
N GLU A 107 -1.33 11.68 -10.13
CA GLU A 107 -0.05 11.88 -9.45
C GLU A 107 0.94 10.74 -9.67
N ILE A 108 0.47 9.49 -9.76
CA ILE A 108 1.30 8.32 -10.08
C ILE A 108 1.84 8.45 -11.50
N ASP A 109 0.98 8.69 -12.49
CA ASP A 109 1.37 8.82 -13.90
C ASP A 109 2.40 9.93 -14.10
N ARG A 110 2.16 11.11 -13.50
CA ARG A 110 3.12 12.23 -13.52
C ARG A 110 4.45 11.84 -12.88
N LEU A 111 4.42 11.16 -11.74
CA LEU A 111 5.66 10.79 -11.04
C LEU A 111 6.48 9.76 -11.83
N LEU A 112 5.84 8.73 -12.38
CA LEU A 112 6.51 7.72 -13.22
C LEU A 112 7.23 8.38 -14.39
N ALA A 113 6.57 9.32 -15.08
CA ALA A 113 7.18 10.10 -16.15
C ALA A 113 8.39 10.92 -15.66
N LEU A 114 8.28 11.58 -14.50
CA LEU A 114 9.36 12.40 -13.93
C LEU A 114 10.58 11.61 -13.49
N ILE A 115 10.41 10.37 -13.02
CA ILE A 115 11.51 9.48 -12.61
C ILE A 115 12.00 8.57 -13.74
N GLY A 116 11.45 8.71 -14.95
CA GLY A 116 11.82 7.89 -16.11
C GLY A 116 11.43 6.41 -15.99
N CYS A 117 10.41 6.09 -15.19
CA CYS A 117 9.87 4.74 -15.06
C CYS A 117 8.73 4.55 -16.08
N PRO A 118 8.85 3.63 -17.06
CA PRO A 118 7.88 3.52 -18.14
C PRO A 118 6.58 2.81 -17.72
N ASP A 119 6.61 1.99 -16.67
CA ASP A 119 5.45 1.23 -16.19
C ASP A 119 5.60 0.91 -14.70
N ILE A 120 4.49 0.83 -13.96
CA ILE A 120 4.48 0.47 -12.53
C ILE A 120 5.12 -0.90 -12.26
N SER A 121 5.08 -1.83 -13.21
CA SER A 121 5.69 -3.16 -13.08
C SER A 121 7.21 -3.12 -13.14
N ALA A 122 7.79 -2.00 -13.60
CA ALA A 122 9.23 -1.77 -13.63
C ALA A 122 9.74 -1.09 -12.34
N LEU A 123 8.86 -0.77 -11.38
CA LEU A 123 9.26 -0.24 -10.09
C LEU A 123 9.96 -1.32 -9.25
N ASP A 124 11.08 -0.93 -8.67
CA ASP A 124 11.81 -1.72 -7.69
C ASP A 124 12.51 -0.78 -6.68
N ALA A 125 13.22 -1.37 -5.72
CA ALA A 125 13.92 -0.61 -4.70
C ALA A 125 15.05 0.31 -5.25
N GLY A 126 15.45 0.16 -6.53
CA GLY A 126 16.43 1.01 -7.20
C GLY A 126 15.93 2.44 -7.44
N TYR A 127 14.62 2.67 -7.42
CA TYR A 127 14.01 4.01 -7.48
C TYR A 127 14.01 4.74 -6.13
N LEU A 128 14.50 4.10 -5.06
CA LEU A 128 14.50 4.65 -3.71
C LEU A 128 15.94 4.99 -3.27
N VAL A 129 16.07 6.10 -2.55
CA VAL A 129 17.32 6.44 -1.85
C VAL A 129 17.35 5.66 -0.54
N ARG A 130 18.50 5.06 -0.23
CA ARG A 130 18.77 4.35 1.04
C ARG A 130 19.27 5.28 2.10
#